data_AF-A0A5M3PJN1-F1
#
_entry.id   AF-A0A5M3PJN1-F1
#
_cell.length_a   1.000
_cell.length_b   1.000
_cell.length_c   1.000
_cell.angle_alpha   90.00
_cell.angle_beta   90.00
_cell.angle_gamma   90.00
#
_symmetry.space_group_name_H-M   'P 1'
#
loop_
_entity.id
_entity.type
_entity.pdbx_description
1 polymer ?
#
loop_
_entity_poly.entity_id
_entity_poly.type
_entity_poly.pdbx_seq_one_letter_code
_entity_poly.pdbx_strand_id
1 'polypeptide(L)'
;MKTRVPSVFPLLRPLVALLLLLAVSGCTVYQSIGKSVGSFLHPVSGHDFVHIDNDSWDRRNAVLYFYRTHSQWAADEIEAPSVYIDDTHYFNIRNDSFTWLEVSPGERHIAMRRPLLGLEGMNSFSLSLIADATLEVEPGKIYYLRYNELSEPGQRHPDLDPDHPLTQGDLQLVTREYAMQADEIVSTRFLNSDLLAPNHAATSIVEVNEDMDYERQLVLLEEERELEIERMKEEGKYESASWFWPFGGGPTVPLETDQKIEQLEREYAELEQERERREEAESGGGWWIF
;
A
#
# COMPACT_ATOMS: atom_id res chain seq x y z
N MET A 1 30.51 33.03 -44.79
CA MET A 1 30.55 33.18 -43.31
C MET A 1 30.04 31.89 -42.68
N LYS A 2 30.89 31.16 -41.93
CA LYS A 2 30.49 29.97 -41.15
C LYS A 2 30.11 30.44 -39.75
N THR A 3 28.85 30.34 -39.38
CA THR A 3 28.38 30.56 -38.01
C THR A 3 28.54 29.27 -37.21
N ARG A 4 29.39 29.30 -36.17
CA ARG A 4 29.49 28.22 -35.17
C ARG A 4 28.29 28.31 -34.23
N VAL A 5 27.54 27.22 -34.10
CA VAL A 5 26.55 27.03 -33.04
C VAL A 5 27.31 26.59 -31.77
N PRO A 6 27.08 27.21 -30.59
CA PRO A 6 27.70 26.79 -29.35
C PRO A 6 27.11 25.44 -28.88
N SER A 7 27.97 24.51 -28.48
CA SER A 7 27.55 23.19 -28.00
C SER A 7 26.94 23.30 -26.59
N VAL A 8 25.65 22.97 -26.46
CA VAL A 8 24.90 22.96 -25.18
C VAL A 8 25.17 21.67 -24.36
N PHE A 9 26.18 20.89 -24.72
CA PHE A 9 26.35 19.52 -24.24
C PHE A 9 27.15 19.25 -22.94
N PRO A 10 27.80 20.20 -22.22
CA PRO A 10 28.61 19.79 -21.07
C PRO A 10 27.81 19.59 -19.76
N LEU A 11 26.57 20.07 -19.67
CA LEU A 11 25.77 20.05 -18.42
C LEU A 11 24.77 18.90 -18.31
N LEU A 12 24.39 18.24 -19.42
CA LEU A 12 23.44 17.12 -19.38
C LEU A 12 24.02 15.84 -18.77
N ARG A 13 25.33 15.61 -18.96
CA ARG A 13 26.02 14.39 -18.51
C ARG A 13 26.06 14.20 -16.99
N PRO A 14 26.38 15.22 -16.16
CA PRO A 14 26.33 15.05 -14.71
C PRO A 14 24.90 14.84 -14.17
N LEU A 15 23.89 15.43 -14.82
CA LEU A 15 22.49 15.28 -14.40
C LEU A 15 21.97 13.86 -14.66
N VAL A 16 22.29 13.29 -15.83
CA VAL A 16 21.94 11.90 -16.17
C VAL A 16 22.68 10.90 -15.27
N ALA A 17 23.94 11.18 -14.93
CA ALA A 17 24.70 10.34 -14.00
C ALA A 17 24.12 10.36 -12.58
N LEU A 18 23.63 11.52 -12.11
CA LEU A 18 22.96 11.65 -10.82
C LEU A 18 21.61 10.90 -10.79
N LEU A 19 20.83 10.99 -11.86
CA LEU A 19 19.57 10.24 -12.03
C LEU A 19 19.79 8.73 -12.07
N LEU A 20 20.86 8.26 -12.72
CA LEU A 20 21.23 6.84 -12.75
C LEU A 20 21.74 6.35 -11.39
N LEU A 21 22.44 7.19 -10.61
CA LEU A 21 22.89 6.85 -9.26
C LEU A 21 21.71 6.73 -8.27
N LEU A 22 20.68 7.56 -8.42
CA LEU A 22 19.45 7.47 -7.61
C LEU A 22 18.61 6.22 -7.95
N ALA A 23 18.67 5.72 -9.19
CA ALA A 23 17.96 4.52 -9.60
C ALA A 23 18.59 3.21 -9.10
N VAL A 24 19.88 3.22 -8.71
CA VAL A 24 20.62 2.02 -8.28
C VAL A 24 20.64 1.87 -6.75
N SER A 25 20.31 2.91 -5.98
CA SER A 25 20.43 2.89 -4.52
C SER A 25 19.21 2.33 -3.77
N GLY A 26 18.26 1.66 -4.44
CA GLY A 26 17.08 1.09 -3.79
C GLY A 26 16.23 2.09 -3.00
N CYS A 27 16.40 3.39 -3.29
CA CYS A 27 15.66 4.44 -2.61
C CYS A 27 14.27 4.56 -3.25
N THR A 28 13.23 4.20 -2.52
CA THR A 28 11.86 4.45 -2.95
C THR A 28 11.59 5.95 -2.84
N VAL A 29 11.41 6.61 -3.98
CA VAL A 29 11.00 8.01 -4.04
C VAL A 29 9.50 8.05 -4.29
N TYR A 30 8.74 8.47 -3.27
CA TYR A 30 7.30 8.66 -3.41
C TYR A 30 7.05 9.99 -4.11
N GLN A 31 6.52 9.93 -5.34
CA GLN A 31 6.21 11.10 -6.17
C GLN A 31 4.77 11.00 -6.68
N SER A 32 3.99 12.05 -6.44
CA SER A 32 2.63 12.24 -6.95
C SER A 32 2.49 13.47 -7.84
N ILE A 33 3.59 13.94 -8.45
CA ILE A 33 3.61 15.09 -9.37
C ILE A 33 2.51 14.92 -10.43
N GLY A 34 1.47 15.77 -10.35
CA GLY A 34 0.33 15.81 -11.27
C GLY A 34 -0.79 14.80 -10.98
N LYS A 35 -0.71 13.98 -9.92
CA LYS A 35 -1.75 13.03 -9.51
C LYS A 35 -2.45 13.41 -8.21
N SER A 36 -1.86 14.29 -7.41
CA SER A 36 -2.39 14.69 -6.11
C SER A 36 -3.39 15.85 -6.16
N VAL A 37 -4.11 16.06 -7.27
CA VAL A 37 -4.99 17.24 -7.42
C VAL A 37 -6.04 17.32 -6.30
N GLY A 38 -6.00 18.43 -5.57
CA GLY A 38 -6.91 18.74 -4.46
C GLY A 38 -8.27 19.26 -4.91
N SER A 39 -9.17 19.42 -3.94
CA SER A 39 -10.58 19.76 -4.20
C SER A 39 -10.79 21.18 -4.69
N PHE A 40 -9.86 22.10 -4.38
CA PHE A 40 -9.91 23.47 -4.88
C PHE A 40 -9.86 23.53 -6.40
N LEU A 41 -9.10 22.63 -7.01
CA LEU A 41 -8.94 22.54 -8.47
C LEU A 41 -9.94 21.59 -9.11
N HIS A 42 -10.26 20.47 -8.44
CA HIS A 42 -11.14 19.44 -8.98
C HIS A 42 -11.99 18.79 -7.87
N PRO A 43 -13.17 19.34 -7.56
CA PRO A 43 -14.07 18.77 -6.56
C PRO A 43 -14.57 17.38 -6.98
N VAL A 44 -14.95 16.56 -5.99
CA VAL A 44 -15.46 15.20 -6.26
C VAL A 44 -16.86 15.27 -6.85
N SER A 45 -17.09 14.46 -7.88
CA SER A 45 -18.32 14.47 -8.68
C SER A 45 -18.98 13.10 -8.84
N GLY A 46 -18.46 12.06 -8.19
CA GLY A 46 -19.06 10.73 -8.20
C GLY A 46 -20.45 10.70 -7.53
N HIS A 47 -21.06 9.53 -7.52
CA HIS A 47 -22.39 9.32 -6.94
C HIS A 47 -22.37 9.49 -5.41
N ASP A 48 -23.54 9.70 -4.81
CA ASP A 48 -23.67 9.76 -3.35
C ASP A 48 -23.36 8.39 -2.72
N PHE A 49 -23.06 8.36 -1.42
CA PHE A 49 -22.70 7.11 -0.75
C PHE A 49 -23.74 6.01 -0.93
N VAL A 50 -23.26 4.88 -1.46
CA VAL A 50 -23.97 3.61 -1.51
C VAL A 50 -22.99 2.56 -1.01
N HIS A 51 -23.45 1.73 -0.07
CA HIS A 51 -22.66 0.63 0.45
C HIS A 51 -22.39 -0.38 -0.67
N ILE A 52 -21.19 -0.98 -0.67
CA ILE A 52 -20.79 -2.03 -1.59
C ILE A 52 -21.74 -3.21 -1.40
N ASP A 53 -22.20 -3.80 -2.51
CA ASP A 53 -23.08 -4.95 -2.43
C ASP A 53 -22.34 -6.13 -1.79
N ASN A 54 -23.01 -6.90 -0.95
CA ASN A 54 -22.40 -8.04 -0.24
C ASN A 54 -21.93 -9.17 -1.18
N ASP A 55 -22.35 -9.12 -2.45
CA ASP A 55 -22.05 -10.11 -3.48
C ASP A 55 -21.02 -9.58 -4.49
N SER A 56 -20.53 -8.34 -4.33
CA SER A 56 -19.55 -7.73 -5.24
C SER A 56 -18.10 -7.80 -4.74
N TRP A 57 -17.83 -8.56 -3.68
CA TRP A 57 -16.51 -8.82 -3.12
C TRP A 57 -16.50 -10.20 -2.42
N ASP A 58 -15.33 -10.81 -2.24
CA ASP A 58 -15.22 -12.15 -1.65
C ASP A 58 -15.10 -12.07 -0.12
N ARG A 59 -15.98 -12.77 0.60
CA ARG A 59 -16.01 -12.77 2.08
C ARG A 59 -14.80 -13.44 2.73
N ARG A 60 -13.95 -14.12 1.96
CA ARG A 60 -12.62 -14.54 2.41
C ARG A 60 -11.71 -13.33 2.67
N ASN A 61 -11.98 -12.19 2.05
CA ASN A 61 -11.25 -10.94 2.17
C ASN A 61 -11.92 -10.00 3.17
N ALA A 62 -11.48 -8.75 3.22
CA ALA A 62 -12.14 -7.68 3.97
C ALA A 62 -12.27 -6.43 3.12
N VAL A 63 -13.11 -5.49 3.57
CA VAL A 63 -13.27 -4.19 2.90
C VAL A 63 -12.86 -3.06 3.82
N LEU A 64 -11.99 -2.19 3.34
CA LEU A 64 -11.61 -0.94 3.99
C LEU A 64 -12.30 0.21 3.29
N TYR A 65 -13.28 0.84 3.94
CA TYR A 65 -13.80 2.14 3.51
C TYR A 65 -12.89 3.25 4.00
N PHE A 66 -12.58 4.17 3.10
CA PHE A 66 -11.91 5.43 3.43
C PHE A 66 -12.84 6.57 3.09
N TYR A 67 -13.02 7.51 4.01
CA TYR A 67 -13.84 8.68 3.73
C TYR A 67 -13.34 9.93 4.43
N ARG A 68 -13.56 11.09 3.80
CA ARG A 68 -13.20 12.41 4.30
C ARG A 68 -14.42 13.29 4.32
N THR A 69 -14.83 13.70 5.51
CA THR A 69 -15.97 14.61 5.70
C THR A 69 -15.66 16.01 5.17
N HIS A 70 -16.70 16.76 4.79
CA HIS A 70 -16.54 18.12 4.29
C HIS A 70 -15.91 19.09 5.32
N SER A 71 -14.94 19.90 4.88
CA SER A 71 -14.52 21.12 5.59
C SER A 71 -14.04 22.20 4.62
N GLN A 72 -14.08 23.47 5.04
CA GLN A 72 -13.54 24.57 4.21
C GLN A 72 -12.04 24.41 3.96
N TRP A 73 -11.29 23.96 4.97
CA TRP A 73 -9.86 23.67 4.84
C TRP A 73 -9.57 22.64 3.74
N ALA A 74 -10.30 21.51 3.76
CA ALA A 74 -10.17 20.48 2.74
C ALA A 74 -10.69 20.94 1.36
N ALA A 75 -11.72 21.79 1.31
CA ALA A 75 -12.25 22.34 0.07
C ALA A 75 -11.25 23.28 -0.64
N ASP A 76 -10.48 24.04 0.12
CA ASP A 76 -9.48 24.99 -0.39
C ASP A 76 -8.10 24.34 -0.64
N GLU A 77 -8.00 23.02 -0.46
CA GLU A 77 -6.76 22.28 -0.64
C GLU A 77 -6.42 22.10 -2.13
N ILE A 78 -5.18 22.46 -2.49
CA ILE A 78 -4.64 22.34 -3.86
C ILE A 78 -4.07 20.93 -4.10
N GLU A 79 -3.56 20.26 -3.07
CA GLU A 79 -3.00 18.91 -3.14
C GLU A 79 -3.64 17.99 -2.10
N ALA A 80 -4.37 16.96 -2.54
CA ALA A 80 -5.04 16.02 -1.66
C ALA A 80 -4.07 15.00 -1.05
N PRO A 81 -4.22 14.63 0.25
CA PRO A 81 -3.45 13.59 0.90
C PRO A 81 -3.48 12.25 0.18
N SER A 82 -2.33 11.59 0.10
CA SER A 82 -2.13 10.27 -0.51
C SER A 82 -2.32 9.17 0.51
N VAL A 83 -3.05 8.12 0.13
CA VAL A 83 -3.26 6.91 0.94
C VAL A 83 -2.44 5.75 0.39
N TYR A 84 -1.75 5.07 1.30
CA TYR A 84 -0.95 3.89 1.03
C TYR A 84 -1.42 2.73 1.88
N ILE A 85 -1.42 1.54 1.28
CA ILE A 85 -1.58 0.27 1.99
C ILE A 85 -0.34 -0.56 1.67
N ASP A 86 0.32 -1.07 2.71
CA ASP A 86 1.58 -1.80 2.61
C ASP A 86 2.59 -1.07 1.70
N ASP A 87 2.82 0.22 1.99
CA ASP A 87 3.70 1.11 1.22
C ASP A 87 3.37 1.33 -0.27
N THR A 88 2.25 0.79 -0.78
CA THR A 88 1.77 1.00 -2.14
C THR A 88 0.75 2.13 -2.21
N HIS A 89 0.93 3.09 -3.12
CA HIS A 89 -0.01 4.21 -3.33
C HIS A 89 -1.26 3.74 -4.08
N TYR A 90 -2.45 4.10 -3.58
CA TYR A 90 -3.71 3.78 -4.24
C TYR A 90 -4.49 5.01 -4.71
N PHE A 91 -4.69 5.99 -3.83
CA PHE A 91 -5.53 7.15 -4.16
C PHE A 91 -5.18 8.38 -3.34
N ASN A 92 -5.69 9.52 -3.79
CA ASN A 92 -5.62 10.79 -3.09
C ASN A 92 -7.01 11.16 -2.56
N ILE A 93 -7.17 11.29 -1.25
CA ILE A 93 -8.47 11.49 -0.62
C ILE A 93 -8.87 12.97 -0.60
N ARG A 94 -9.74 13.33 -1.55
CA ARG A 94 -10.26 14.68 -1.72
C ARG A 94 -11.34 15.00 -0.67
N ASN A 95 -11.64 16.28 -0.50
CA ASN A 95 -12.72 16.75 0.35
C ASN A 95 -14.05 16.10 -0.01
N ASP A 96 -14.86 15.82 1.01
CA ASP A 96 -16.24 15.34 0.87
C ASP A 96 -16.36 14.08 0.01
N SER A 97 -15.46 13.13 0.24
CA SER A 97 -15.32 11.94 -0.61
C SER A 97 -15.20 10.63 0.15
N PHE A 98 -15.61 9.54 -0.48
CA PHE A 98 -15.37 8.18 -0.02
C PHE A 98 -14.86 7.27 -1.13
N THR A 99 -14.17 6.22 -0.72
CA THR A 99 -13.82 5.07 -1.54
C THR A 99 -13.71 3.82 -0.67
N TRP A 100 -13.45 2.68 -1.31
CA TRP A 100 -13.18 1.42 -0.63
C TRP A 100 -12.07 0.66 -1.35
N LEU A 101 -11.40 -0.23 -0.62
CA LEU A 101 -10.49 -1.23 -1.15
C LEU A 101 -10.89 -2.59 -0.55
N GLU A 102 -10.98 -3.62 -1.39
CA GLU A 102 -11.01 -5.01 -0.90
C GLU A 102 -9.57 -5.47 -0.70
N VAL A 103 -9.26 -5.98 0.49
CA VAL A 103 -7.90 -6.33 0.93
C VAL A 103 -7.87 -7.76 1.43
N SER A 104 -6.73 -8.47 1.28
CA SER A 104 -6.60 -9.78 1.92
C SER A 104 -6.59 -9.63 3.45
N PRO A 105 -6.95 -10.66 4.23
CA PRO A 105 -6.85 -10.61 5.69
C PRO A 105 -5.40 -10.61 6.20
N GLY A 106 -5.20 -10.11 7.42
CA GLY A 106 -3.89 -10.02 8.09
C GLY A 106 -3.51 -8.59 8.48
N GLU A 107 -2.26 -8.40 8.89
CA GLU A 107 -1.73 -7.09 9.26
C GLU A 107 -1.56 -6.22 8.02
N ARG A 108 -2.33 -5.13 7.93
CA ARG A 108 -2.23 -4.13 6.87
C ARG A 108 -1.60 -2.86 7.40
N HIS A 109 -0.51 -2.42 6.79
CA HIS A 109 0.08 -1.12 7.11
C HIS A 109 -0.62 -0.02 6.34
N ILE A 110 -1.21 0.94 7.03
CA ILE A 110 -1.96 2.05 6.46
C ILE A 110 -1.20 3.34 6.75
N ALA A 111 -0.79 4.03 5.69
CA ALA A 111 -0.13 5.32 5.80
C ALA A 111 -0.87 6.38 5.00
N MET A 112 -0.94 7.59 5.55
CA MET A 112 -1.43 8.76 4.84
C MET A 112 -0.34 9.84 4.83
N ARG A 113 -0.05 10.38 3.65
CA ARG A 113 1.04 11.35 3.46
C ARG A 113 0.50 12.58 2.74
N ARG A 114 0.84 13.77 3.23
CA ARG A 114 0.53 15.02 2.51
C ARG A 114 1.63 15.25 1.46
N PRO A 115 1.28 15.42 0.18
CA PRO A 115 2.24 15.85 -0.82
C PRO A 115 2.63 17.32 -0.57
N LEU A 116 3.89 17.67 -0.86
CA LEU A 116 4.34 19.06 -0.95
C LEU A 116 4.92 19.28 -2.35
N LEU A 117 4.15 19.92 -3.24
CA LEU A 117 4.51 20.14 -4.65
C LEU A 117 4.75 18.82 -5.42
N GLY A 118 3.97 17.79 -5.10
CA GLY A 118 4.09 16.44 -5.68
C GLY A 118 5.28 15.61 -5.18
N LEU A 119 6.02 16.07 -4.18
CA LEU A 119 7.03 15.29 -3.45
C LEU A 119 6.42 14.77 -2.14
N GLU A 120 6.49 13.47 -1.90
CA GLU A 120 5.84 12.82 -0.74
C GLU A 120 6.85 12.28 0.28
N GLY A 121 8.06 11.89 -0.18
CA GLY A 121 9.15 11.41 0.69
C GLY A 121 10.27 10.64 -0.02
N MET A 122 11.26 10.20 0.77
CA MET A 122 12.33 9.25 0.37
C MET A 122 12.52 8.20 1.49
N ASN A 123 12.40 6.91 1.20
CA ASN A 123 12.49 5.82 2.20
C ASN A 123 11.57 6.08 3.42
N SER A 124 12.06 5.96 4.66
CA SER A 124 11.32 6.23 5.91
C SER A 124 11.08 7.71 6.19
N PHE A 125 11.49 8.63 5.31
CA PHE A 125 11.32 10.07 5.48
C PHE A 125 10.16 10.57 4.63
N SER A 126 9.00 10.79 5.25
CA SER A 126 7.90 11.54 4.64
C SER A 126 8.02 13.02 4.97
N LEU A 127 7.83 13.89 3.97
CA LEU A 127 7.86 15.34 4.15
C LEU A 127 6.72 15.84 5.05
N SER A 128 5.63 15.07 5.16
CA SER A 128 4.49 15.31 6.06
C SER A 128 3.63 14.06 6.20
N LEU A 129 4.00 13.19 7.14
CA LEU A 129 3.20 12.02 7.53
C LEU A 129 1.95 12.51 8.30
N ILE A 130 0.77 12.15 7.82
CA ILE A 130 -0.51 12.46 8.47
C ILE A 130 -0.90 11.31 9.41
N ALA A 131 -0.78 10.09 8.92
CA ALA A 131 -1.12 8.90 9.67
C ALA A 131 -0.20 7.74 9.29
N ASP A 132 0.07 6.88 10.26
CA ASP A 132 0.87 5.67 10.13
C ASP A 132 0.36 4.67 11.18
N ALA A 133 -0.26 3.59 10.72
CA ALA A 133 -0.89 2.63 11.59
C ALA A 133 -0.88 1.24 10.98
N THR A 134 -0.73 0.22 11.82
CA THR A 134 -1.05 -1.16 11.44
C THR A 134 -2.47 -1.48 11.88
N LEU A 135 -3.24 -2.10 10.99
CA LEU A 135 -4.57 -2.62 11.30
C LEU A 135 -4.58 -4.13 11.06
N GLU A 136 -4.98 -4.90 12.06
CA GLU A 136 -5.28 -6.32 11.88
C GLU A 136 -6.65 -6.46 11.21
N VAL A 137 -6.64 -6.99 9.99
CA VAL A 137 -7.82 -7.09 9.14
C VAL A 137 -8.34 -8.53 9.14
N GLU A 138 -9.58 -8.72 9.58
CA GLU A 138 -10.23 -10.03 9.66
C GLU A 138 -11.08 -10.33 8.41
N PRO A 139 -11.17 -11.61 8.00
CA PRO A 139 -12.01 -12.02 6.88
C PRO A 139 -13.50 -11.72 7.14
N GLY A 140 -14.19 -11.26 6.11
CA GLY A 140 -15.62 -10.94 6.13
C GLY A 140 -15.98 -9.64 6.87
N LYS A 141 -15.00 -8.88 7.36
CA LYS A 141 -15.23 -7.60 8.05
C LYS A 141 -15.18 -6.42 7.09
N ILE A 142 -15.85 -5.34 7.51
CA ILE A 142 -15.84 -4.05 6.85
C ILE A 142 -15.43 -3.00 7.87
N TYR A 143 -14.36 -2.27 7.55
CA TYR A 143 -13.77 -1.25 8.40
C TYR A 143 -14.02 0.13 7.80
N TYR A 144 -14.21 1.15 8.65
CA TYR A 144 -14.47 2.53 8.22
C TYR A 144 -13.38 3.46 8.76
N LEU A 145 -12.51 3.92 7.87
CA LEU A 145 -11.42 4.83 8.16
C LEU A 145 -11.86 6.26 7.83
N ARG A 146 -12.12 7.02 8.88
CA ARG A 146 -12.54 8.42 8.85
C ARG A 146 -11.32 9.32 8.82
N TYR A 147 -11.22 10.20 7.83
CA TYR A 147 -10.20 11.23 7.76
C TYR A 147 -10.77 12.63 7.98
N ASN A 148 -10.29 13.34 9.00
CA ASN A 148 -10.63 14.74 9.26
C ASN A 148 -9.55 15.42 10.12
N GLU A 149 -9.06 16.56 9.68
CA GLU A 149 -7.96 17.31 10.33
C GLU A 149 -8.43 18.37 11.33
N LEU A 150 -9.74 18.65 11.37
CA LEU A 150 -10.31 19.72 12.18
C LEU A 150 -11.15 19.20 13.35
N SER A 151 -11.71 17.99 13.22
CA SER A 151 -12.54 17.40 14.26
C SER A 151 -12.32 15.90 14.40
N GLU A 152 -12.10 15.49 15.65
CA GLU A 152 -12.16 14.09 16.07
C GLU A 152 -13.62 13.58 16.06
N PRO A 153 -13.84 12.27 15.90
CA PRO A 153 -15.17 11.68 16.03
C PRO A 153 -15.67 11.82 17.46
N GLY A 154 -16.99 11.95 17.60
CA GLY A 154 -17.62 12.07 18.93
C GLY A 154 -17.47 10.82 19.81
N GLN A 155 -17.07 9.68 19.23
CA GLN A 155 -16.83 8.42 19.92
C GLN A 155 -15.59 7.73 19.34
N ARG A 156 -14.72 7.23 20.24
CA ARG A 156 -13.58 6.37 19.84
C ARG A 156 -14.04 4.95 19.54
N HIS A 157 -13.31 4.24 18.69
CA HIS A 157 -13.56 2.82 18.44
C HIS A 157 -13.45 2.03 19.76
N PRO A 158 -14.48 1.26 20.16
CA PRO A 158 -14.52 0.60 21.46
C PRO A 158 -13.50 -0.54 21.59
N ASP A 159 -13.15 -1.18 20.48
CA ASP A 159 -12.27 -2.35 20.46
C ASP A 159 -10.79 -2.04 20.22
N LEU A 160 -10.45 -0.77 19.94
CA LEU A 160 -9.05 -0.36 19.78
C LEU A 160 -8.48 0.15 21.11
N ASP A 161 -7.19 -0.11 21.32
CA ASP A 161 -6.45 0.48 22.44
C ASP A 161 -6.54 2.02 22.37
N PRO A 162 -6.77 2.72 23.50
CA PRO A 162 -6.78 4.19 23.53
C PRO A 162 -5.55 4.88 22.96
N ASP A 163 -4.40 4.20 22.95
CA ASP A 163 -3.12 4.68 22.41
C ASP A 163 -2.84 4.17 20.98
N HIS A 164 -3.75 3.40 20.39
CA HIS A 164 -3.62 2.91 19.02
C HIS A 164 -3.63 4.10 18.04
N PRO A 165 -2.74 4.14 17.02
CA PRO A 165 -2.68 5.25 16.07
C PRO A 165 -4.02 5.56 15.40
N LEU A 166 -4.82 4.56 15.02
CA LEU A 166 -6.18 4.76 14.47
C LEU A 166 -7.25 5.22 15.48
N THR A 167 -6.90 5.49 16.73
CA THR A 167 -7.80 6.16 17.69
C THR A 167 -7.46 7.63 17.89
N GLN A 168 -6.27 8.05 17.45
CA GLN A 168 -5.72 9.38 17.63
C GLN A 168 -5.36 10.01 16.29
N GLY A 169 -5.22 11.34 16.23
CA GLY A 169 -4.84 12.03 15.00
C GLY A 169 -5.96 12.10 13.95
N ASP A 170 -5.58 12.38 12.70
CA ASP A 170 -6.53 12.79 11.67
C ASP A 170 -7.21 11.61 10.95
N LEU A 171 -6.58 10.43 10.91
CA LEU A 171 -7.14 9.20 10.34
C LEU A 171 -7.52 8.25 11.47
N GLN A 172 -8.81 8.00 11.63
CA GLN A 172 -9.35 7.23 12.75
C GLN A 172 -10.27 6.11 12.28
N LEU A 173 -10.14 4.93 12.88
CA LEU A 173 -11.10 3.84 12.68
C LEU A 173 -12.36 4.17 13.49
N VAL A 174 -13.52 4.08 12.83
CA VAL A 174 -14.82 4.29 13.46
C VAL A 174 -15.71 3.07 13.27
N THR A 175 -16.70 2.90 14.16
CA THR A 175 -17.67 1.82 14.00
C THR A 175 -18.60 2.10 12.84
N ARG A 176 -19.27 1.06 12.35
CA ARG A 176 -20.29 1.20 11.31
C ARG A 176 -21.40 2.16 11.73
N GLU A 177 -21.86 2.07 12.98
CA GLU A 177 -22.93 2.93 13.50
C GLU A 177 -22.54 4.41 13.47
N TYR A 178 -21.27 4.71 13.75
CA TYR A 178 -20.74 6.06 13.67
C TYR A 178 -20.61 6.51 12.20
N ALA A 179 -19.98 5.70 11.35
CA ALA A 179 -19.79 6.01 9.94
C ALA A 179 -21.11 6.30 9.21
N MET A 180 -22.19 5.60 9.57
CA MET A 180 -23.51 5.75 8.94
C MET A 180 -24.33 6.97 9.42
N GLN A 181 -23.74 7.87 10.22
CA GLN A 181 -24.38 9.14 10.58
C GLN A 181 -24.49 10.07 9.36
N ALA A 182 -25.44 11.02 9.44
CA ALA A 182 -25.83 11.84 8.29
C ALA A 182 -24.73 12.78 7.79
N ASP A 183 -23.81 13.18 8.68
CA ASP A 183 -22.67 14.07 8.45
C ASP A 183 -21.33 13.34 8.31
N GLU A 184 -21.37 12.00 8.26
CA GLU A 184 -20.20 11.14 8.12
C GLU A 184 -20.11 10.59 6.68
N ILE A 185 -19.90 9.28 6.47
CA ILE A 185 -19.72 8.74 5.11
C ILE A 185 -20.95 8.96 4.23
N VAL A 186 -22.14 9.01 4.84
CA VAL A 186 -23.42 9.16 4.12
C VAL A 186 -23.53 10.51 3.40
N SER A 187 -22.89 11.57 3.90
CA SER A 187 -22.87 12.86 3.22
C SER A 187 -21.86 12.95 2.07
N THR A 188 -20.95 11.99 1.95
CA THR A 188 -19.82 12.07 1.01
C THR A 188 -20.17 11.53 -0.38
N ARG A 189 -19.32 11.85 -1.35
CA ARG A 189 -19.44 11.43 -2.75
C ARG A 189 -18.35 10.46 -3.17
N PHE A 190 -18.64 9.59 -4.13
CA PHE A 190 -17.70 8.58 -4.58
C PHE A 190 -16.47 9.22 -5.24
N LEU A 191 -15.28 8.81 -4.81
CA LEU A 191 -14.01 9.27 -5.34
C LEU A 191 -13.75 8.66 -6.73
N ASN A 192 -14.32 9.27 -7.76
CA ASN A 192 -14.14 8.84 -9.14
C ASN A 192 -12.67 9.02 -9.60
N SER A 193 -12.21 8.11 -10.46
CA SER A 193 -10.96 8.24 -11.21
C SER A 193 -11.23 8.99 -12.51
N ASP A 194 -10.41 9.99 -12.85
CA ASP A 194 -10.51 10.75 -14.10
C ASP A 194 -9.13 11.21 -14.60
N LEU A 195 -9.09 11.91 -15.74
CA LEU A 195 -7.83 12.36 -16.35
C LEU A 195 -7.08 13.41 -15.51
N LEU A 196 -7.78 14.16 -14.68
CA LEU A 196 -7.20 15.22 -13.83
C LEU A 196 -6.82 14.70 -12.45
N ALA A 197 -7.46 13.63 -11.99
CA ALA A 197 -7.20 12.96 -10.72
C ALA A 197 -7.29 11.43 -10.87
N PRO A 198 -6.30 10.79 -11.52
CA PRO A 198 -6.27 9.34 -11.64
C PRO A 198 -6.05 8.70 -10.27
N ASN A 199 -6.83 7.67 -9.95
CA ASN A 199 -6.72 6.89 -8.73
C ASN A 199 -7.09 5.42 -8.96
N HIS A 200 -6.69 4.57 -8.01
CA HIS A 200 -7.05 3.16 -7.90
C HIS A 200 -8.06 2.97 -6.76
N ALA A 201 -9.17 3.71 -6.81
CA ALA A 201 -10.28 3.59 -5.87
C ALA A 201 -11.24 2.45 -6.27
N ALA A 202 -11.95 1.88 -5.28
CA ALA A 202 -13.02 0.90 -5.47
C ALA A 202 -12.59 -0.35 -6.24
N THR A 203 -11.44 -0.90 -5.85
CA THR A 203 -10.86 -2.09 -6.47
C THR A 203 -10.48 -3.10 -5.40
N SER A 204 -10.34 -4.35 -5.84
CA SER A 204 -9.65 -5.37 -5.08
C SER A 204 -8.15 -5.18 -5.22
N ILE A 205 -7.44 -5.28 -4.10
CA ILE A 205 -5.98 -5.24 -4.01
C ILE A 205 -5.43 -6.51 -3.33
N VAL A 206 -6.28 -7.53 -3.19
CA VAL A 206 -6.01 -8.81 -2.52
C VAL A 206 -4.78 -9.48 -3.10
N GLU A 207 -4.66 -9.58 -4.42
CA GLU A 207 -3.52 -10.21 -5.07
C GLU A 207 -2.21 -9.47 -4.76
N VAL A 208 -2.25 -8.13 -4.79
CA VAL A 208 -1.10 -7.29 -4.43
C VAL A 208 -0.72 -7.50 -2.96
N ASN A 209 -1.71 -7.57 -2.04
CA ASN A 209 -1.42 -7.82 -0.63
C ASN A 209 -0.78 -9.20 -0.42
N GLU A 210 -1.31 -10.24 -1.04
CA GLU A 210 -0.78 -11.61 -0.94
C GLU A 210 0.66 -11.71 -1.47
N ASP A 211 0.97 -11.04 -2.58
CA ASP A 211 2.33 -11.01 -3.14
C ASP A 211 3.30 -10.29 -2.20
N MET A 212 2.87 -9.16 -1.64
CA MET A 212 3.67 -8.39 -0.67
C MET A 212 3.85 -9.12 0.66
N ASP A 213 2.84 -9.86 1.13
CA ASP A 213 2.91 -10.69 2.33
C ASP A 213 3.94 -11.82 2.12
N TYR A 214 3.92 -12.47 0.95
CA TYR A 214 4.91 -13.49 0.56
C TYR A 214 6.33 -12.92 0.55
N GLU A 215 6.56 -11.80 -0.15
CA GLU A 215 7.88 -11.15 -0.21
C GLU A 215 8.39 -10.76 1.19
N ARG A 216 7.52 -10.19 2.03
CA ARG A 216 7.84 -9.79 3.41
C ARG A 216 8.22 -11.01 4.26
N GLN A 217 7.44 -12.08 4.18
CA GLN A 217 7.72 -13.30 4.94
C GLN A 217 9.00 -13.98 4.48
N LEU A 218 9.27 -14.00 3.18
CA LEU A 218 10.50 -14.55 2.63
C LEU A 218 11.73 -13.81 3.16
N VAL A 219 11.71 -12.47 3.13
CA VAL A 219 12.81 -11.65 3.68
C VAL A 219 13.03 -11.94 5.17
N LEU A 220 11.97 -12.00 5.97
CA LEU A 220 12.08 -12.32 7.40
C LEU A 220 12.66 -13.72 7.64
N LEU A 221 12.26 -14.71 6.84
CA LEU A 221 12.79 -16.07 6.94
C LEU A 221 14.27 -16.15 6.50
N GLU A 222 14.67 -15.37 5.50
CA GLU A 222 16.07 -15.27 5.08
C GLU A 222 16.95 -14.65 6.18
N GLU A 223 16.47 -13.60 6.86
CA GLU A 223 17.14 -13.01 8.02
C GLU A 223 17.22 -14.00 9.19
N GLU A 224 16.13 -14.69 9.52
CA GLU A 224 16.11 -15.76 10.54
C GLU A 224 17.12 -16.88 10.20
N ARG A 225 17.23 -17.22 8.92
CA ARG A 225 18.12 -18.25 8.41
C ARG A 225 19.59 -17.87 8.59
N GLU A 226 19.95 -16.62 8.34
CA GLU A 226 21.32 -16.13 8.60
C GLU A 226 21.67 -16.26 10.09
N LEU A 227 20.77 -15.84 10.98
CA LEU A 227 20.94 -15.94 12.42
C LEU A 227 21.02 -17.41 12.89
N GLU A 228 20.22 -18.30 12.31
CA GLU A 228 20.29 -19.74 12.58
C GLU A 228 21.65 -20.32 12.17
N ILE A 229 22.18 -19.93 11.01
CA ILE A 229 23.51 -20.35 10.54
C ILE A 229 24.60 -19.83 11.47
N GLU A 230 24.53 -18.58 11.94
CA GLU A 230 25.47 -18.04 12.92
C GLU A 230 25.46 -18.84 14.22
N ARG A 231 24.27 -19.14 14.76
CA ARG A 231 24.10 -20.01 15.93
C ARG A 231 24.69 -21.40 15.70
N MET A 232 24.48 -22.00 14.52
CA MET A 232 25.07 -23.30 14.19
C MET A 232 26.60 -23.26 14.13
N LYS A 233 27.20 -22.16 13.68
CA LYS A 233 28.67 -21.98 13.71
C LYS A 233 29.18 -21.93 15.15
N GLU A 234 28.50 -21.23 16.04
CA GLU A 234 28.86 -21.16 17.47
C GLU A 234 28.74 -22.53 18.15
N GLU A 235 27.71 -23.30 17.80
CA GLU A 235 27.48 -24.66 18.32
C GLU A 235 28.42 -25.72 17.71
N GLY A 236 29.27 -25.36 16.75
CA GLY A 236 30.16 -26.29 16.04
C GLY A 236 29.42 -27.25 15.10
N LYS A 237 28.16 -26.95 14.77
CA LYS A 237 27.31 -27.71 13.84
C LYS A 237 27.39 -27.20 12.40
N TYR A 238 28.43 -26.44 12.08
CA TYR A 238 28.66 -25.88 10.75
C TYR A 238 30.05 -26.28 10.26
N GLU A 239 30.12 -26.95 9.11
CA GLU A 239 31.39 -27.30 8.48
C GLU A 239 31.92 -26.12 7.68
N SER A 240 33.12 -25.66 8.00
CA SER A 240 33.79 -24.59 7.26
C SER A 240 34.25 -25.07 5.88
N ALA A 241 34.19 -24.17 4.90
CA ALA A 241 34.75 -24.42 3.57
C ALA A 241 36.23 -24.82 3.62
N SER A 242 36.59 -25.83 2.84
CA SER A 242 38.01 -26.21 2.65
C SER A 242 38.73 -25.18 1.78
N TRP A 243 39.99 -24.90 2.06
CA TRP A 243 40.78 -23.90 1.31
C TRP A 243 40.90 -24.17 -0.19
N PHE A 244 40.86 -25.45 -0.59
CA PHE A 244 40.91 -25.87 -2.00
C PHE A 244 39.52 -25.96 -2.65
N TRP A 245 38.45 -25.81 -1.86
CA TRP A 245 37.06 -25.83 -2.30
C TRP A 245 36.24 -24.79 -1.51
N PRO A 246 36.39 -23.49 -1.83
CA PRO A 246 35.81 -22.39 -1.06
C PRO A 246 34.28 -22.29 -1.14
N PHE A 247 33.65 -23.10 -2.00
CA PHE A 247 32.20 -23.24 -2.13
C PHE A 247 31.64 -24.44 -1.37
N GLY A 248 32.49 -25.21 -0.66
CA GLY A 248 32.04 -26.29 0.22
C GLY A 248 31.82 -25.81 1.65
N GLY A 249 31.32 -26.69 2.49
CA GLY A 249 30.90 -26.33 3.84
C GLY A 249 29.43 -25.93 3.89
N GLY A 250 28.88 -25.96 5.09
CA GLY A 250 27.44 -25.78 5.30
C GLY A 250 26.99 -26.32 6.66
N PRO A 251 25.71 -26.14 6.98
CA PRO A 251 25.15 -26.70 8.19
C PRO A 251 25.17 -28.24 8.15
N THR A 252 25.52 -28.85 9.27
CA THR A 252 25.59 -30.33 9.42
C THR A 252 24.22 -30.96 9.68
N VAL A 253 23.23 -30.14 9.98
CA VAL A 253 21.83 -30.50 10.26
C VAL A 253 20.95 -29.62 9.36
N PRO A 254 19.80 -30.13 8.85
CA PRO A 254 18.85 -29.29 8.13
C PRO A 254 18.43 -28.07 8.96
N LEU A 255 18.33 -26.91 8.31
CA LEU A 255 17.85 -25.69 8.95
C LEU A 255 16.32 -25.75 9.11
N GLU A 256 15.81 -25.32 10.26
CA GLU A 256 14.37 -25.19 10.45
C GLU A 256 13.81 -24.10 9.51
N THR A 257 14.59 -23.04 9.30
CA THR A 257 14.24 -21.95 8.37
C THR A 257 14.15 -22.40 6.91
N ASP A 258 15.00 -23.32 6.44
CA ASP A 258 14.90 -23.89 5.09
C ASP A 258 13.54 -24.60 4.88
N GLN A 259 13.06 -25.33 5.89
CA GLN A 259 11.76 -26.01 5.82
C GLN A 259 10.59 -25.03 5.77
N LYS A 260 10.69 -23.92 6.53
CA LYS A 260 9.68 -22.85 6.50
C LYS A 260 9.65 -22.15 5.14
N ILE A 261 10.81 -21.86 4.55
CA ILE A 261 10.91 -21.26 3.21
C ILE A 261 10.28 -22.18 2.17
N GLU A 262 10.62 -23.48 2.17
CA GLU A 262 10.03 -24.44 1.23
C GLU A 262 8.51 -24.58 1.43
N GLN A 263 8.00 -24.45 2.66
CA GLN A 263 6.56 -24.41 2.90
C GLN A 263 5.93 -23.14 2.32
N LEU A 264 6.51 -21.97 2.58
CA LEU A 264 6.03 -20.69 2.08
C LEU A 264 5.99 -20.65 0.54
N GLU A 265 7.06 -21.12 -0.13
CA GLU A 265 7.12 -21.23 -1.58
C GLU A 265 6.02 -22.15 -2.15
N ARG A 266 5.71 -23.25 -1.45
CA ARG A 266 4.63 -24.16 -1.85
C ARG A 266 3.26 -23.52 -1.71
N GLU A 267 3.00 -22.85 -0.59
CA GLU A 267 1.73 -22.16 -0.34
C GLU A 267 1.50 -21.05 -1.38
N TYR A 268 2.54 -20.28 -1.70
CA TYR A 268 2.48 -19.25 -2.75
C TYR A 268 2.28 -19.84 -4.15
N ALA A 269 2.95 -20.95 -4.49
CA ALA A 269 2.75 -21.63 -5.77
C ALA A 269 1.33 -22.22 -5.92
N GLU A 270 0.71 -22.71 -4.83
CA GLU A 270 -0.70 -23.14 -4.84
C GLU A 270 -1.64 -21.96 -5.11
N LEU A 271 -1.33 -20.80 -4.55
CA LEU A 271 -2.08 -19.57 -4.75
C LEU A 271 -1.98 -19.09 -6.21
N GLU A 272 -0.79 -19.05 -6.80
CA GLU A 272 -0.60 -18.74 -8.23
C GLU A 272 -1.42 -19.69 -9.12
N GLN A 273 -1.43 -20.99 -8.82
CA GLN A 273 -2.25 -21.97 -9.54
C GLN A 273 -3.76 -21.77 -9.37
N GLU A 274 -4.24 -21.26 -8.24
CA GLU A 274 -5.65 -20.86 -8.07
C GLU A 274 -5.98 -19.65 -8.95
N ARG A 275 -5.08 -18.65 -9.01
CA ARG A 275 -5.25 -17.46 -9.85
C ARG A 275 -5.27 -17.82 -11.33
N GLU A 276 -4.32 -18.61 -11.82
CA GLU A 276 -4.29 -19.07 -13.21
C GLU A 276 -5.59 -19.80 -13.59
N ARG A 277 -6.09 -20.69 -12.72
CA ARG A 277 -7.36 -21.40 -12.95
C ARG A 277 -8.56 -20.44 -13.00
N ARG A 278 -8.56 -19.38 -12.19
CA ARG A 278 -9.62 -18.35 -12.19
C ARG A 278 -9.57 -17.55 -13.49
N GLU A 279 -8.39 -17.09 -13.91
CA GLU A 279 -8.21 -16.36 -15.17
C GLU A 279 -8.58 -17.21 -16.39
N GLU A 280 -8.24 -18.50 -16.40
CA GLU A 280 -8.66 -19.44 -17.44
C GLU A 280 -10.19 -19.62 -17.48
N ALA A 281 -10.85 -19.69 -16.33
CA ALA A 281 -12.30 -19.80 -16.26
C ALA A 281 -13.01 -18.54 -16.75
N GLU A 282 -12.46 -17.36 -16.43
CA GLU A 282 -12.99 -16.05 -16.87
C GLU A 282 -12.73 -15.81 -18.36
N SER A 283 -11.54 -16.15 -18.86
CA SER A 283 -11.17 -16.01 -20.28
C SER A 283 -11.81 -17.08 -21.17
N GLY A 284 -12.05 -18.29 -20.65
CA GLY A 284 -12.70 -19.40 -21.35
C GLY A 284 -14.18 -19.18 -21.69
N GLY A 285 -14.82 -18.16 -21.09
CA GLY A 285 -16.21 -17.77 -21.39
C GLY A 285 -16.37 -16.83 -22.60
N GLY A 286 -15.27 -16.31 -23.16
CA GLY A 286 -15.25 -15.21 -24.13
C GLY A 286 -14.90 -15.60 -25.56
N TRP A 287 -15.51 -16.64 -26.13
CA TRP A 287 -15.47 -16.87 -27.59
C TRP A 287 -16.88 -17.12 -28.14
N TRP A 288 -17.68 -16.05 -28.22
CA TRP A 288 -18.85 -16.00 -29.09
C TRP A 288 -18.71 -14.85 -30.08
N ILE A 289 -18.62 -15.24 -31.35
CA ILE A 289 -18.70 -14.38 -32.52
C ILE A 289 -20.15 -13.89 -32.64
N PHE A 290 -20.37 -12.58 -32.57
CA PHE A 290 -21.47 -11.89 -33.25
C PHE A 290 -20.97 -10.53 -33.74
#